data_AF-A0A1B6HFI5-F1
#
_entry.id   AF-A0A1B6HFI5-F1
#
_cell.length_a   1.000
_cell.length_b   1.000
_cell.length_c   1.000
_cell.angle_alpha   90.00
_cell.angle_beta   90.00
_cell.angle_gamma   90.00
#
_symmetry.space_group_name_H-M   'P 1'
#
loop_
_entity.id
_entity.type
_entity.pdbx_description
1 polymer ?
#
loop_
_entity_poly.entity_id
_entity_poly.type
_entity_poly.pdbx_seq_one_letter_code
_entity_poly.pdbx_strand_id
1 'polypeptide(L)'
;RRFPFTRQNELLVSTPGNNTPLDWFFMLLDDRFLDYICQQTNKNVTDTILCPDTSDTSRINNWKELTVSELKVFLGLLLHTGTIRMDRFQNYWRTHRMFNLPFFRQYMPRDRFLAIFKYLNFTDEVSPSNLQPGAR
;
A
#
# COMPACT_ATOMS: atom_id res chain seq x y z
N ARG A 1 -31.93 15.76 -20.87
CA ARG A 1 -32.42 14.41 -21.28
C ARG A 1 -31.99 13.41 -20.21
N ARG A 2 -32.91 12.64 -19.63
CA ARG A 2 -32.59 11.48 -18.77
C ARG A 2 -32.61 10.25 -19.66
N PHE A 3 -31.48 9.57 -19.79
CA PHE A 3 -31.40 8.29 -20.48
C PHE A 3 -31.80 7.19 -19.48
N PRO A 4 -32.89 6.44 -19.73
CA PRO A 4 -33.26 5.35 -18.84
C PRO A 4 -32.19 4.26 -18.90
N PHE A 5 -31.81 3.72 -17.74
CA PHE A 5 -30.93 2.55 -17.67
C PHE A 5 -31.72 1.33 -18.17
N THR A 6 -31.27 0.74 -19.28
CA THR A 6 -31.97 -0.38 -19.95
C THR A 6 -31.34 -1.74 -19.67
N ARG A 7 -30.22 -1.80 -18.94
CA ARG A 7 -29.57 -3.06 -18.59
C ARG A 7 -30.22 -3.68 -17.36
N GLN A 8 -30.05 -4.99 -17.24
CA GLN A 8 -30.42 -5.72 -16.04
C GLN A 8 -29.46 -5.33 -14.90
N ASN A 9 -30.01 -5.12 -13.70
CA ASN A 9 -29.20 -4.79 -12.51
C ASN A 9 -28.61 -6.08 -11.94
N GLU A 10 -27.53 -6.55 -12.56
CA GLU A 10 -26.84 -7.79 -12.22
C GLU A 10 -25.32 -7.62 -12.25
N LEU A 11 -24.63 -8.58 -11.63
CA LEU A 11 -23.18 -8.65 -11.71
C LEU A 11 -22.78 -9.06 -13.13
N LEU A 12 -21.92 -8.26 -13.75
CA LEU A 12 -21.38 -8.53 -15.09
C LEU A 12 -20.25 -9.57 -15.09
N VAL A 13 -19.95 -10.13 -13.92
CA VAL A 13 -18.87 -11.10 -13.70
C VAL A 13 -19.43 -12.32 -12.98
N SER A 14 -18.87 -13.48 -13.29
CA SER A 14 -19.18 -14.70 -12.56
C SER A 14 -18.70 -14.59 -11.11
N THR A 15 -19.38 -15.31 -10.20
CA THR A 15 -18.97 -15.38 -8.80
C THR A 15 -17.56 -15.98 -8.69
N PRO A 16 -16.57 -15.27 -8.12
CA PRO A 16 -15.20 -15.74 -8.02
C PRO A 16 -15.06 -16.76 -6.88
N GLY A 17 -14.22 -17.78 -7.11
CA GLY A 17 -13.78 -18.73 -6.08
C GLY A 17 -14.93 -19.38 -5.31
N ASN A 18 -14.87 -19.27 -3.98
CA ASN A 18 -15.85 -19.83 -3.05
C ASN A 18 -16.92 -18.81 -2.62
N ASN A 19 -17.09 -17.72 -3.38
CA ASN A 19 -17.99 -16.61 -3.05
C ASN A 19 -17.70 -15.96 -1.68
N THR A 20 -16.43 -15.88 -1.30
CA THR A 20 -16.02 -15.21 -0.05
C THR A 20 -15.64 -13.75 -0.32
N PRO A 21 -15.67 -12.87 0.70
CA PRO A 21 -15.21 -11.49 0.55
C PRO A 21 -13.77 -11.38 0.01
N LEU A 22 -12.92 -12.36 0.33
CA LEU A 22 -11.54 -12.42 -0.14
C LEU A 22 -11.45 -12.73 -1.64
N ASP A 23 -12.33 -13.60 -2.15
CA ASP A 23 -12.40 -13.93 -3.58
C ASP A 23 -12.78 -12.69 -4.39
N TRP A 24 -13.78 -11.93 -3.92
CA TRP A 24 -14.19 -10.67 -4.54
C TRP A 24 -13.08 -9.60 -4.46
N PHE A 25 -12.35 -9.54 -3.34
CA PHE A 25 -11.22 -8.62 -3.19
C PHE A 25 -10.12 -8.91 -4.20
N PHE A 26 -9.70 -10.17 -4.37
CA PHE A 26 -8.66 -10.55 -5.34
C PHE A 26 -9.13 -10.58 -6.79
N MET A 27 -10.44 -10.60 -7.03
CA MET A 27 -10.98 -10.33 -8.36
C MET A 27 -10.78 -8.85 -8.77
N LEU A 28 -10.83 -7.92 -7.80
CA LEU A 28 -10.56 -6.50 -8.03
C LEU A 28 -9.06 -6.18 -8.04
N LEU A 29 -8.31 -6.71 -7.07
CA LEU A 29 -6.86 -6.57 -6.96
C LEU A 29 -6.21 -7.91 -7.31
N ASP A 30 -6.14 -8.20 -8.61
CA ASP A 30 -5.52 -9.44 -9.10
C ASP A 30 -4.01 -9.46 -8.86
N ASP A 31 -3.40 -10.64 -8.96
CA ASP A 31 -1.97 -10.80 -8.68
C ASP A 31 -1.09 -9.99 -9.64
N ARG A 32 -1.54 -9.74 -10.87
CA ARG A 32 -0.78 -8.92 -11.84
C ARG A 32 -0.76 -7.47 -11.43
N PHE A 33 -1.88 -6.94 -10.97
CA PHE A 33 -1.99 -5.58 -10.46
C PHE A 33 -1.19 -5.40 -9.17
N LEU A 34 -1.26 -6.37 -8.25
CA LEU A 34 -0.46 -6.35 -7.03
C LEU A 34 1.04 -6.43 -7.32
N ASP A 35 1.45 -7.27 -8.27
CA ASP A 35 2.84 -7.37 -8.70
C ASP A 35 3.33 -6.06 -9.34
N TYR A 36 2.50 -5.42 -10.17
CA TYR A 36 2.81 -4.10 -10.72
C TYR A 36 3.02 -3.04 -9.63
N ILE A 37 2.19 -3.01 -8.58
CA ILE A 37 2.37 -2.11 -7.43
C ILE A 37 3.70 -2.41 -6.72
N CYS A 38 4.06 -3.68 -6.53
CA CYS A 38 5.33 -4.07 -5.93
C CYS A 38 6.51 -3.56 -6.76
N GLN A 39 6.52 -3.81 -8.07
CA GLN A 39 7.57 -3.35 -8.98
C GLN A 39 7.73 -1.83 -8.91
N GLN A 40 6.61 -1.10 -8.98
CA GLN A 40 6.63 0.35 -9.00
C GLN A 40 7.05 0.98 -7.66
N THR A 41 6.62 0.36 -6.55
CA THR A 41 7.04 0.77 -5.21
C THR A 41 8.54 0.54 -5.01
N ASN A 42 9.07 -0.62 -5.43
CA ASN A 42 10.50 -0.90 -5.34
C ASN A 42 11.33 0.05 -6.21
N LYS A 43 10.87 0.37 -7.43
CA LYS A 43 11.50 1.35 -8.31
C LYS A 43 11.55 2.74 -7.67
N ASN A 44 10.43 3.21 -7.12
CA ASN A 44 10.35 4.50 -6.44
C ASN A 44 11.37 4.65 -5.30
N VAL A 45 11.62 3.56 -4.56
CA VAL A 45 12.66 3.55 -3.52
C VAL A 45 14.03 3.75 -4.14
N THR A 46 14.38 2.96 -5.15
CA THR A 46 15.67 3.06 -5.86
C THR A 46 15.89 4.47 -6.42
N ASP A 47 14.89 5.06 -7.06
CA ASP A 47 14.98 6.41 -7.62
C ASP A 47 15.18 7.47 -6.52
N THR A 48 14.59 7.26 -5.34
CA THR A 48 14.82 8.13 -4.18
C THR A 48 16.24 8.01 -3.62
N ILE A 49 16.84 6.81 -3.63
CA ILE A 49 18.25 6.59 -3.21
C ILE A 49 19.20 7.39 -4.09
N LEU A 50 18.95 7.36 -5.40
CA LEU A 50 19.84 7.97 -6.40
C LEU A 50 19.76 9.49 -6.39
N CYS A 51 18.82 10.09 -5.64
CA CYS A 51 18.69 11.54 -5.50
C CYS A 51 19.61 12.08 -4.39
N PRO A 52 20.61 12.94 -4.73
CA PRO A 52 21.68 13.36 -3.82
C PRO A 52 21.22 14.27 -2.66
N ASP A 53 19.99 14.81 -2.70
CA ASP A 53 19.48 15.75 -1.71
C ASP A 53 18.67 15.09 -0.57
N THR A 54 18.62 13.76 -0.50
CA THR A 54 17.80 13.08 0.51
C THR A 54 18.60 12.74 1.79
N SER A 55 18.18 13.30 2.92
CA SER A 55 18.74 13.00 4.26
C SER A 55 18.34 11.63 4.82
N ASP A 56 17.56 10.84 4.06
CA ASP A 56 16.97 9.57 4.51
C ASP A 56 17.81 8.33 4.15
N THR A 57 19.06 8.52 3.70
CA THR A 57 19.98 7.46 3.25
C THR A 57 20.05 6.26 4.20
N SER A 58 20.02 6.47 5.52
CA SER A 58 20.06 5.40 6.53
C SER A 58 18.85 4.44 6.51
N ARG A 59 17.65 4.94 6.22
CA ARG A 59 16.44 4.13 6.14
C ARG A 59 16.35 3.41 4.80
N ILE A 60 16.84 4.07 3.75
CA ILE A 60 16.75 3.52 2.41
C ILE A 60 17.81 2.43 2.16
N ASN A 61 19.00 2.55 2.77
CA ASN A 61 20.02 1.50 2.73
C ASN A 61 19.56 0.16 3.32
N ASN A 62 18.51 0.16 4.14
CA ASN A 62 17.92 -1.05 4.74
C ASN A 62 16.64 -1.50 4.03
N TRP A 63 16.31 -0.94 2.86
CA TRP A 63 15.13 -1.36 2.11
C TRP A 63 15.29 -2.79 1.62
N LYS A 64 14.33 -3.63 2.02
CA LYS A 64 14.11 -4.95 1.43
C LYS A 64 13.05 -4.82 0.34
N GLU A 65 13.25 -5.49 -0.79
CA GLU A 65 12.25 -5.53 -1.86
C GLU A 65 10.89 -5.98 -1.32
N LEU A 66 9.86 -5.21 -1.68
CA LEU A 66 8.47 -5.53 -1.41
C LEU A 66 8.01 -6.66 -2.31
N THR A 67 7.42 -7.69 -1.71
CA THR A 67 6.84 -8.84 -2.42
C THR A 67 5.31 -8.76 -2.41
N VAL A 68 4.64 -9.43 -3.34
CA VAL A 68 3.17 -9.50 -3.38
C VAL A 68 2.58 -10.02 -2.06
N SER A 69 3.19 -11.06 -1.47
CA SER A 69 2.76 -11.60 -0.18
C SER A 69 2.85 -10.57 0.95
N GLU A 70 3.93 -9.81 1.00
CA GLU A 70 4.11 -8.74 2.00
C GLU A 70 3.17 -7.55 1.73
N LEU A 71 2.93 -7.21 0.46
CA LEU A 71 1.96 -6.18 0.08
C LEU A 71 0.53 -6.59 0.50
N LYS A 72 0.14 -7.85 0.34
CA LYS A 72 -1.17 -8.36 0.82
C LYS A 72 -1.31 -8.21 2.34
N VAL A 73 -0.26 -8.49 3.11
CA VAL A 73 -0.24 -8.23 4.57
C VAL A 73 -0.38 -6.75 4.88
N PHE A 74 0.38 -5.89 4.19
CA PHE A 74 0.29 -4.44 4.34
C PHE A 74 -1.13 -3.93 4.05
N LEU A 75 -1.75 -4.36 2.94
CA LEU A 75 -3.12 -4.00 2.58
C LEU A 75 -4.14 -4.47 3.62
N GLY A 76 -3.98 -5.70 4.15
CA GLY A 76 -4.83 -6.21 5.22
C GLY A 76 -4.74 -5.34 6.48
N LEU A 77 -3.54 -4.95 6.89
CA LEU A 77 -3.34 -4.02 8.01
C LEU A 77 -3.90 -2.63 7.72
N LEU A 78 -3.70 -2.11 6.50
CA LEU A 78 -4.21 -0.81 6.08
C LEU A 78 -5.74 -0.78 6.12
N LEU A 79 -6.42 -1.81 5.59
CA LEU A 79 -7.87 -1.95 5.68
C LEU A 79 -8.34 -2.06 7.13
N HIS A 80 -7.60 -2.77 7.99
CA HIS A 80 -7.91 -2.87 9.41
C HIS A 80 -7.85 -1.51 10.14
N THR A 81 -6.96 -0.59 9.74
CA THR A 81 -6.97 0.79 10.25
C THR A 81 -8.26 1.57 9.92
N GLY A 82 -9.01 1.13 8.89
CA GLY A 82 -10.33 1.67 8.59
C GLY A 82 -11.39 1.26 9.61
N THR A 83 -11.21 0.09 10.25
CA THR A 83 -12.16 -0.48 11.23
C THR A 83 -11.94 0.02 12.66
N ILE A 84 -10.67 0.26 13.04
CA ILE A 84 -10.29 0.83 14.33
C ILE A 84 -9.49 2.09 14.02
N ARG A 85 -10.00 3.27 14.36
CA ARG A 85 -9.31 4.53 14.05
C ARG A 85 -8.47 5.00 15.22
N MET A 86 -7.18 5.21 14.97
CA MET A 86 -6.22 5.85 15.86
C MET A 86 -5.73 7.17 15.25
N ASP A 87 -5.35 8.13 16.09
CA ASP A 87 -4.92 9.47 15.64
C ASP A 87 -3.71 9.46 14.70
N ARG A 88 -2.84 8.45 14.83
CA ARG A 88 -1.61 8.32 14.06
C ARG A 88 -1.31 6.86 13.75
N PHE A 89 -0.73 6.57 12.59
CA PHE A 89 -0.37 5.20 12.21
C PHE A 89 0.58 4.52 13.22
N GLN A 90 1.48 5.27 13.85
CA GLN A 90 2.40 4.68 14.84
C GLN A 90 1.66 4.12 16.07
N ASN A 91 0.46 4.63 16.37
CA ASN A 91 -0.30 4.23 17.55
C ASN A 91 -0.83 2.80 17.44
N TYR A 92 -1.05 2.27 16.24
CA TYR A 92 -1.45 0.86 16.04
C TYR A 92 -0.39 -0.13 16.54
N TRP A 93 0.87 0.28 16.68
CA TRP A 93 1.98 -0.54 17.18
C TRP A 93 2.33 -0.27 18.64
N ARG A 94 1.53 0.52 19.38
CA ARG A 94 1.79 0.77 20.80
C ARG A 94 1.57 -0.49 21.65
N THR A 95 2.39 -0.61 22.70
CA THR A 95 2.30 -1.69 23.70
C THR A 95 1.67 -1.22 25.00
N HIS A 96 1.45 0.10 25.16
CA HIS A 96 0.79 0.65 26.33
C HIS A 96 -0.61 0.05 26.49
N ARG A 97 -0.97 -0.35 27.72
CA ARG A 97 -2.20 -1.10 28.02
C ARG A 97 -3.48 -0.54 27.39
N MET A 98 -3.60 0.79 27.32
CA MET A 98 -4.79 1.48 26.78
C MET A 98 -4.88 1.48 25.25
N PHE A 99 -3.77 1.19 24.55
CA PHE A 99 -3.65 1.27 23.09
C PHE A 99 -2.97 0.02 22.53
N ASN A 100 -3.07 -1.10 23.25
CA ASN A 100 -2.34 -2.32 22.92
C ASN A 100 -3.11 -3.12 21.87
N LEU A 101 -2.77 -2.95 20.60
CA LEU A 101 -3.30 -3.73 19.48
C LEU A 101 -2.24 -4.74 19.01
N PRO A 102 -2.13 -5.93 19.64
CA PRO A 102 -1.07 -6.90 19.34
C PRO A 102 -1.10 -7.39 17.90
N PHE A 103 -2.28 -7.39 17.27
CA PHE A 103 -2.49 -7.87 15.92
C PHE A 103 -1.55 -7.17 14.91
N PHE A 104 -1.46 -5.84 14.92
CA PHE A 104 -0.64 -5.11 13.95
C PHE A 104 0.84 -5.52 13.98
N ARG A 105 1.42 -5.60 15.19
CA ARG A 105 2.84 -5.96 15.37
C ARG A 105 3.12 -7.45 15.16
N GLN A 106 2.09 -8.30 15.23
CA GLN A 106 2.23 -9.73 14.94
C GLN A 106 2.51 -9.98 13.46
N TYR A 107 1.91 -9.19 12.57
CA TYR A 107 2.01 -9.42 11.12
C TYR A 107 3.08 -8.57 10.42
N MET A 108 3.32 -7.34 10.88
CA MET A 108 4.33 -6.47 10.27
C MET A 108 4.93 -5.51 11.30
N PRO A 109 6.25 -5.28 11.31
CA PRO A 109 6.85 -4.24 12.14
C PRO A 109 6.40 -2.84 11.73
N ARG A 110 6.25 -1.93 12.70
CA ARG A 110 5.82 -0.53 12.49
C ARG A 110 6.63 0.14 11.38
N ASP A 111 7.95 0.06 11.46
CA ASP A 111 8.83 0.80 10.58
C ASP A 111 8.77 0.26 9.15
N ARG A 112 8.52 -1.05 8.97
CA ARG A 112 8.28 -1.64 7.66
C ARG A 112 6.95 -1.17 7.06
N PHE A 113 5.88 -1.16 7.85
CA PHE A 113 4.58 -0.63 7.41
C PHE A 113 4.68 0.83 6.97
N LEU A 114 5.32 1.69 7.78
CA LEU A 114 5.50 3.10 7.45
C LEU A 114 6.39 3.30 6.24
N ALA A 115 7.44 2.48 6.06
CA ALA A 115 8.30 2.54 4.89
C ALA A 115 7.52 2.17 3.62
N ILE A 116 6.77 1.07 3.63
CA ILE A 116 5.90 0.70 2.49
C ILE A 116 4.90 1.82 2.20
N PHE A 117 4.23 2.35 3.23
CA PHE A 117 3.26 3.43 3.07
C PHE A 117 3.89 4.70 2.46
N LYS A 118 5.11 5.05 2.87
CA LYS A 118 5.82 6.23 2.37
C LYS A 118 6.20 6.11 0.89
N TYR A 119 6.64 4.92 0.46
CA TYR A 119 7.17 4.71 -0.89
C TYR A 119 6.18 4.07 -1.86
N LEU A 120 4.97 3.74 -1.39
CA LEU A 120 3.91 3.15 -2.20
C LEU A 120 3.70 3.97 -3.48
N ASN A 121 3.86 3.32 -4.63
CA ASN A 121 3.72 3.96 -5.92
C ASN A 121 2.90 3.09 -6.88
N PHE A 122 2.14 3.74 -7.76
CA PHE A 122 1.19 3.12 -8.69
C PHE A 122 1.45 3.49 -10.15
N THR A 123 2.39 4.39 -10.43
CA THR A 123 2.70 4.86 -11.77
C THR A 123 4.19 4.80 -12.03
N ASP A 124 4.58 4.60 -13.29
CA ASP A 124 5.98 4.54 -13.72
C ASP A 124 6.72 5.89 -13.66
N GLU A 125 6.04 6.94 -13.23
CA GLU A 125 6.61 8.28 -13.18
C GLU A 125 7.54 8.43 -11.98
N VAL A 126 8.75 8.91 -12.27
CA VAL A 126 9.68 9.41 -11.26
C VAL A 126 9.04 10.65 -10.66
N SER A 127 8.81 10.67 -9.36
CA SER A 127 8.22 11.83 -8.70
C SER A 127 8.97 13.11 -9.09
N PRO A 128 8.30 14.16 -9.61
CA PRO A 128 8.95 15.39 -10.07
C PRO A 128 9.59 16.20 -8.92
N SER A 129 9.40 15.80 -7.66
CA SER A 129 10.21 16.27 -6.53
C SER A 129 11.70 15.95 -6.67
N ASN A 130 12.07 15.04 -7.58
CA ASN A 130 13.46 14.72 -7.94
C ASN A 130 13.96 15.53 -9.17
N LEU A 131 13.10 16.36 -9.77
CA LEU A 131 13.39 17.27 -10.89
C LEU A 131 13.42 18.74 -10.42
N GLN A 132 14.18 19.07 -9.38
CA GLN A 132 14.62 20.46 -9.15
C GLN A 132 15.96 20.52 -8.39
N PRO A 133 17.10 20.53 -9.09
CA PRO A 133 18.26 21.29 -8.68
C PRO A 133 18.30 22.58 -9.51
N GLY A 134 17.75 23.66 -8.96
CA GLY A 134 18.00 25.02 -9.44
C GLY A 134 17.08 25.54 -10.55
N ALA A 135 15.96 26.15 -10.15
CA ALA A 135 15.41 27.30 -10.86
C ALA A 135 15.39 28.49 -9.88
N ARG A 136 16.45 29.29 -9.95
CA ARG A 136 16.40 30.73 -9.65
C ARG A 136 16.19 31.46 -10.96
#